data_AF-A0A2S6MKC5-F1
#
_entry.id   AF-A0A2S6MKC5-F1
#
_cell.length_a   1.000
_cell.length_b   1.000
_cell.length_c   1.000
_cell.angle_alpha   90.00
_cell.angle_beta   90.00
_cell.angle_gamma   90.00
#
_symmetry.space_group_name_H-M   'P 1'
#
loop_
_entity.id
_entity.type
_entity.pdbx_description
1 polymer ?
#
loop_
_entity_poly.entity_id
_entity_poly.type
_entity_poly.pdbx_seq_one_letter_code
_entity_poly.pdbx_strand_id
1 'polypeptide(L)' 'MDRRTACLHQADAFREKAIADPEQHDRWIDEAIKWLERAMEAGRCAIVSAEAGDTGDVPEVACEAAADAQLGLITRQ' A
#
# COMPACT_ATOMS: atom_id res chain seq x y z
N MET A 1 -0.63 18.08 -8.04
CA MET A 1 -1.51 16.94 -7.71
C MET A 1 -0.65 15.71 -7.55
N ASP A 2 -0.76 15.05 -6.41
CA ASP A 2 0.02 13.85 -6.07
C ASP A 2 -0.48 12.63 -6.82
N ARG A 3 0.47 11.85 -7.38
CA ARG A 3 0.16 10.58 -8.07
C ARG A 3 -0.61 9.61 -7.17
N ARG A 4 -0.31 9.61 -5.86
CA ARG A 4 -1.03 8.82 -4.86
C ARG A 4 -2.51 9.18 -4.81
N THR A 5 -2.82 10.48 -4.73
CA THR A 5 -4.20 10.98 -4.67
C THR A 5 -4.98 10.68 -5.94
N ALA A 6 -4.33 10.78 -7.10
CA ALA A 6 -4.95 10.39 -8.38
C ALA A 6 -5.31 8.89 -8.43
N CYS A 7 -4.41 8.01 -7.95
CA CYS A 7 -4.66 6.57 -7.91
C CYS A 7 -5.79 6.21 -6.92
N LEU A 8 -5.88 6.90 -5.78
CA LEU A 8 -6.97 6.72 -4.81
C LEU A 8 -8.33 7.12 -5.39
N HIS A 9 -8.41 8.27 -6.08
CA HIS A 9 -9.63 8.67 -6.78
C HIS A 9 -10.07 7.65 -7.84
N GLN A 10 -9.10 7.07 -8.57
CA GLN A 10 -9.41 6.04 -9.54
C GLN A 10 -9.95 4.76 -8.89
N ALA A 11 -9.34 4.29 -7.80
CA ALA A 11 -9.83 3.13 -7.06
C ALA A 11 -11.27 3.33 -6.54
N ASP A 12 -11.59 4.54 -6.06
CA ASP A 12 -12.93 4.88 -5.58
C ASP A 12 -13.97 4.87 -6.70
N ALA A 13 -13.63 5.40 -7.87
CA ALA A 13 -14.49 5.35 -9.05
C ALA A 13 -14.78 3.91 -9.52
N PHE A 14 -13.84 2.97 -9.35
CA PHE A 14 -14.08 1.56 -9.65
C PHE A 14 -14.94 0.87 -8.58
N ARG A 15 -14.82 1.26 -7.32
CA ARG A 15 -15.74 0.81 -6.25
C ARG A 15 -17.17 1.24 -6.51
N GLU A 16 -17.39 2.48 -6.94
CA GLU A 16 -18.73 2.97 -7.29
C GLU A 16 -19.33 2.15 -8.45
N LYS A 17 -18.51 1.83 -9.46
CA LYS A 17 -18.92 0.92 -10.55
C LYS A 17 -19.22 -0.49 -10.08
N ALA A 18 -18.47 -1.01 -9.12
CA ALA A 18 -18.75 -2.34 -8.54
C ALA A 18 -20.13 -2.39 -7.88
N ILE A 19 -20.53 -1.31 -7.20
CA ILE A 19 -21.85 -1.18 -6.57
C ILE A 19 -22.96 -1.06 -7.64
N ALA A 20 -22.70 -0.32 -8.72
CA ALA A 20 -23.65 -0.13 -9.81
C ALA A 20 -23.82 -1.38 -10.69
N ASP A 21 -22.75 -2.15 -10.90
CA ASP A 21 -22.70 -3.31 -11.80
C ASP A 21 -22.27 -4.58 -11.02
N PRO A 22 -23.19 -5.20 -10.26
CA PRO A 22 -22.88 -6.37 -9.43
C PRO A 22 -22.43 -7.59 -10.24
N GLU A 23 -22.83 -7.70 -11.52
CA GLU A 23 -22.40 -8.79 -12.42
C GLU A 23 -20.89 -8.74 -12.74
N GLN A 24 -20.29 -7.56 -12.66
CA GLN A 24 -18.86 -7.36 -12.86
C GLN A 24 -18.16 -6.91 -11.57
N HIS A 25 -18.82 -7.10 -10.42
CA HIS A 25 -18.32 -6.64 -9.13
C HIS A 25 -16.88 -7.10 -8.89
N ASP A 26 -16.62 -8.42 -8.96
CA ASP A 26 -15.27 -8.96 -8.74
C ASP A 26 -14.23 -8.33 -9.67
N ARG A 27 -14.56 -8.15 -10.96
CA ARG A 27 -13.66 -7.50 -11.93
C ARG A 27 -13.36 -6.05 -11.55
N TRP A 28 -14.37 -5.29 -11.11
CA TRP A 28 -14.17 -3.91 -10.68
C TRP A 28 -13.40 -3.81 -9.37
N ILE A 29 -13.58 -4.77 -8.46
CA ILE A 29 -12.78 -4.89 -7.24
C ILE A 29 -11.32 -5.21 -7.57
N ASP A 30 -11.04 -6.15 -8.48
CA ASP A 30 -9.67 -6.44 -8.94
C ASP A 30 -8.98 -5.20 -9.52
N GLU A 31 -9.69 -4.43 -10.34
CA GLU A 31 -9.14 -3.17 -10.89
C GLU A 31 -8.91 -2.12 -9.80
N ALA A 32 -9.83 -1.98 -8.84
CA ALA A 32 -9.66 -1.07 -7.71
C ALA A 32 -8.42 -1.44 -6.85
N ILE A 33 -8.19 -2.74 -6.63
CA ILE A 33 -7.01 -3.23 -5.89
C ILE A 33 -5.73 -2.85 -6.62
N LYS A 34 -5.64 -3.04 -7.94
CA LYS A 34 -4.46 -2.62 -8.73
C LYS A 34 -4.16 -1.14 -8.60
N TRP A 35 -5.20 -0.30 -8.55
CA TRP A 35 -5.03 1.14 -8.32
C TRP A 35 -4.56 1.47 -6.90
N LEU A 36 -5.04 0.75 -5.89
CA LEU A 36 -4.57 0.89 -4.51
C LEU A 36 -3.10 0.45 -4.36
N GLU A 37 -2.69 -0.63 -5.02
CA GLU A 37 -1.30 -1.08 -5.05
C GLU A 37 -0.36 -0.03 -5.67
N ARG A 38 -0.77 0.56 -6.80
CA ARG A 38 -0.04 1.67 -7.42
C ARG A 38 -0.02 2.93 -6.54
N ALA A 39 -1.09 3.20 -5.80
CA ALA A 39 -1.14 4.32 -4.86
C ALA A 39 -0.13 4.11 -3.71
N MET A 40 -0.01 2.88 -3.20
CA MET A 40 0.98 2.53 -2.17
C MET A 40 2.41 2.65 -2.70
N GLU A 41 2.68 2.19 -3.92
CA GLU A 41 3.99 2.34 -4.55
C GLU A 41 4.37 3.80 -4.79
N ALA A 42 3.44 4.62 -5.28
CA ALA A 42 3.63 6.06 -5.42
C ALA A 42 3.85 6.75 -4.07
N GLY A 43 3.21 6.26 -3.00
CA GLY A 43 3.45 6.71 -1.63
C GLY A 43 4.82 6.34 -1.10
N ARG A 44 5.32 5.12 -1.37
CA ARG A 44 6.67 4.68 -1.01
C ARG A 44 7.75 5.55 -1.65
N CYS A 45 7.61 5.87 -2.95
CA CYS A 45 8.55 6.78 -3.60
C CYS A 45 8.50 8.21 -3.04
N ALA A 46 7.34 8.69 -2.58
CA ALA A 46 7.22 10.00 -1.96
C ALA A 46 7.87 10.07 -0.57
N ILE A 47 7.79 9.00 0.22
CA ILE A 47 8.47 8.88 1.53
C ILE A 47 9.99 8.82 1.32
N VAL A 48 10.47 8.00 0.39
CA VAL A 48 11.91 7.87 0.04
C VAL A 48 12.50 9.12 -0.61
N SER A 49 11.68 9.99 -1.19
CA SER A 49 12.17 11.27 -1.75
C SER A 49 12.21 12.41 -0.74
N ALA A 50 11.62 12.23 0.46
CA ALA A 50 11.66 13.25 1.52
C ALA A 50 12.96 13.17 2.37
N GLU A 51 13.71 12.08 2.27
CA GLU A 51 14.96 11.85 3.03
C GLU A 51 16.23 12.22 2.25
N ALA A 52 16.14 12.60 0.97
CA ALA A 52 17.31 12.92 0.14
C ALA A 52 17.87 14.34 0.31
N GLY A 53 17.37 15.11 1.28
CA GLY A 53 17.76 16.51 1.43
C GLY A 53 17.32 17.16 2.73
N ASP A 54 17.51 16.50 3.87
CA ASP A 54 17.69 17.26 5.11
C ASP A 54 18.64 16.56 6.07
N THR A 55 19.53 17.36 6.64
CA THR A 55 20.67 16.90 7.38
C THR A 55 20.21 16.57 8.80
N GLY A 56 19.98 15.28 9.07
CA GLY A 56 19.91 14.75 10.43
C GLY A 56 18.52 14.76 11.08
N ASP A 57 17.80 13.66 10.96
CA ASP A 57 17.42 12.81 12.09
C ASP A 57 16.86 11.50 11.52
N VAL A 58 17.23 10.37 12.11
CA VAL A 58 16.90 9.02 11.65
C VAL A 58 15.41 8.73 11.85
N PRO A 59 14.62 8.38 10.81
CA PRO A 59 13.47 7.51 11.02
C PRO A 59 13.93 6.06 10.82
N GLU A 60 14.26 5.40 11.93
CA GLU A 60 14.27 3.95 12.03
C GLU A 60 12.81 3.47 11.91
N VAL A 61 12.28 3.45 10.69
CA VAL A 61 11.12 2.63 10.36
C VAL A 61 11.65 1.42 9.63
N ALA A 62 12.12 0.46 10.44
CA ALA A 62 12.35 -0.90 10.02
C ALA A 62 11.02 -1.50 9.54
N CYS A 63 10.70 -1.30 8.26
CA CYS A 63 9.83 -2.21 7.53
C CYS A 63 10.72 -3.29 6.90
N GLU A 64 11.48 -4.00 7.75
CA GLU A 64 12.27 -5.15 7.35
C GLU A 64 11.71 -6.39 8.05
N ALA A 65 11.13 -7.26 7.23
CA ALA A 65 10.81 -8.66 7.46
C ALA A 65 11.06 -9.22 8.89
N ALA A 66 10.02 -9.25 9.73
CA ALA A 66 10.01 -10.04 10.96
C ALA A 66 8.77 -10.95 11.03
N ALA A 67 8.62 -11.82 10.03
CA ALA A 67 7.66 -12.94 10.08
C ALA A 67 8.36 -14.31 10.21
N ASP A 68 9.66 -14.38 10.44
CA ASP A 68 10.42 -15.64 10.52
C ASP A 68 11.39 -15.68 11.73
N ALA A 69 10.87 -15.45 12.95
CA ALA A 69 11.67 -15.64 14.17
C ALA A 69 10.88 -16.02 15.43
N GLN A 70 9.59 -16.33 15.34
CA GLN A 70 8.76 -16.66 16.52
C GLN A 70 8.36 -18.15 16.64
N LEU A 71 8.95 -19.05 15.85
CA LEU A 71 8.65 -20.49 15.90
C LEU A 71 9.70 -21.34 16.63
N GLY A 72 10.67 -20.72 17.32
CA GLY A 72 11.75 -21.43 18.02
C GLY A 72 11.60 -21.58 19.55
N LEU A 73 10.65 -20.90 20.19
CA LEU A 73 10.63 -20.77 21.67
C LEU A 73 9.57 -21.63 22.39
N ILE A 74 8.81 -22.45 21.66
CA ILE A 74 7.73 -23.28 22.25
C ILE A 74 8.09 -24.75 22.46
N THR A 75 9.34 -25.17 22.24
CA THR A 75 9.80 -26.54 22.58
C THR A 75 11.02 -26.50 23.50
N ARG A 76 10.80 -26.16 24.77
CA ARG A 76 11.57 -26.71 25.89
C ARG A 76 10.93 -26.30 27.21
N GLN A 77 10.08 -27.18 27.73
CA GLN A 77 10.08 -27.61 29.13
C GLN A 77 9.30 -28.91 29.24
#